data_AF-A0A967NBL0-F1
#
_entry.id   AF-A0A967NBL0-F1
#
_cell.length_a   1.000
_cell.length_b   1.000
_cell.length_c   1.000
_cell.angle_alpha   90.00
_cell.angle_beta   90.00
_cell.angle_gamma   90.00
#
_symmetry.space_group_name_H-M   'P 1'
#
loop_
_entity.id
_entity.type
_entity.pdbx_description
1 polymer ?
#
loop_
_entity_poly.entity_id
_entity_poly.type
_entity_poly.pdbx_seq_one_letter_code
_entity_poly.pdbx_strand_id
1 'polypeptide(L)' 'MKLAAGILIGLFYLFIAWGAYRRSAAGWDQGHSDLGFWWAVIGSFLAIAALGALVGTWRHIRGNASGNPPRW' A
#
# COMPACT_ATOMS: atom_id res chain seq x y z
N MET A 1 -18.14 11.47 -4.42
CA MET A 1 -17.92 9.99 -4.46
C MET A 1 -16.48 9.58 -4.79
N LYS A 2 -15.63 10.42 -5.43
CA LYS A 2 -14.24 10.07 -5.80
C LYS A 2 -13.25 9.89 -4.62
N LEU A 3 -13.52 10.51 -3.46
CA LEU A 3 -12.71 10.43 -2.24
C LEU A 3 -12.52 9.00 -1.71
N ALA A 4 -13.58 8.19 -1.79
CA ALA A 4 -13.57 6.83 -1.27
C ALA A 4 -12.66 5.92 -2.10
N ALA A 5 -12.50 6.18 -3.40
CA ALA A 5 -11.83 5.27 -4.31
C ALA A 5 -10.34 5.09 -3.98
N GLY A 6 -9.59 6.18 -3.78
CA GLY A 6 -8.16 6.11 -3.49
C GLY A 6 -7.85 5.50 -2.12
N ILE A 7 -8.68 5.78 -1.12
CA ILE A 7 -8.57 5.17 0.22
C ILE A 7 -8.92 3.68 0.17
N LEU A 8 -10.01 3.30 -0.52
CA LEU A 8 -10.40 1.89 -0.70
C LEU A 8 -9.32 1.09 -1.40
N ILE A 9 -8.76 1.63 -2.49
CA ILE A 9 -7.69 0.98 -3.24
C ILE A 9 -6.43 0.84 -2.37
N GLY A 10 -6.06 1.87 -1.63
CA GLY A 10 -4.93 1.81 -0.69
C GLY A 10 -5.13 0.73 0.36
N LEU A 11 -6.30 0.66 0.99
CA LEU A 11 -6.64 -0.37 1.99
C LEU A 11 -6.66 -1.78 1.38
N PHE A 12 -7.16 -1.92 0.15
CA PHE A 12 -7.17 -3.19 -0.57
C PHE A 12 -5.76 -3.72 -0.83
N TYR A 13 -4.85 -2.87 -1.33
CA TYR A 13 -3.45 -3.24 -1.50
C TYR A 13 -2.75 -3.54 -0.17
N LEU A 14 -3.09 -2.83 0.90
CA LEU A 14 -2.56 -3.08 2.24
C LEU A 14 -2.99 -4.47 2.77
N PHE A 15 -4.25 -4.85 2.53
CA PHE A 15 -4.76 -6.17 2.91
C PHE A 15 -4.03 -7.30 2.16
N ILE A 16 -3.79 -7.13 0.86
CA ILE A 16 -3.03 -8.11 0.07
C ILE A 16 -1.56 -8.15 0.50
N ALA A 17 -0.95 -7.00 0.80
CA ALA A 17 0.41 -6.93 1.36
C ALA A 17 0.52 -7.72 2.67
N TRP A 18 -0.46 -7.59 3.56
CA TRP A 18 -0.50 -8.37 4.79
C TRP A 18 -0.53 -9.89 4.52
N GLY A 19 -1.34 -10.33 3.56
CA GLY A 19 -1.35 -11.73 3.11
C GLY A 19 0.01 -12.21 2.58
N ALA A 20 0.70 -11.36 1.80
CA ALA A 20 2.04 -11.64 1.30
C ALA A 20 3.06 -11.79 2.44
N TYR A 21 3.04 -10.91 3.43
CA TYR A 21 3.94 -11.03 4.59
C TYR A 21 3.67 -12.27 5.43
N ARG A 22 2.41 -12.71 5.57
CA ARG A 22 2.11 -13.99 6.25
C ARG A 22 2.68 -15.19 5.49
N ARG A 23 2.60 -15.19 4.16
CA ARG A 23 3.19 -16.24 3.31
C ARG A 23 4.72 -16.22 3.35
N SER A 24 5.31 -15.02 3.39
CA SER A 24 6.74 -14.85 3.59
C SER A 24 7.18 -15.50 4.90
N ALA A 25 6.55 -15.13 6.02
CA ALA A 25 6.85 -15.68 7.34
C ALA A 25 6.75 -17.21 7.38
N ALA A 26 5.71 -17.79 6.76
CA ALA A 26 5.57 -19.24 6.65
C ALA A 26 6.68 -19.89 5.82
N GLY A 27 7.15 -19.25 4.74
CA GLY A 27 8.27 -19.73 3.95
C GLY A 27 9.57 -19.80 4.76
N TRP A 28 9.85 -18.78 5.56
CA TRP A 28 11.01 -18.76 6.46
C TRP A 28 10.92 -19.84 7.55
N ASP A 29 9.74 -19.99 8.17
CA ASP A 29 9.49 -20.99 9.22
C ASP A 29 9.64 -22.44 8.72
N GLN A 30 9.24 -22.70 7.46
CA GLN A 30 9.39 -24.01 6.82
C GLN A 30 10.78 -24.27 6.23
N GLY A 31 11.73 -23.35 6.38
CA GLY A 31 13.08 -23.46 5.81
C GLY A 31 13.17 -23.13 4.30
N HIS A 32 12.07 -22.71 3.66
CA HIS A 32 12.01 -22.30 2.27
C HIS A 32 12.39 -20.81 2.11
N SER A 33 13.69 -20.52 2.17
CA SER A 33 14.20 -19.14 2.13
C SER A 33 13.87 -18.39 0.83
N ASP A 34 13.85 -19.06 -0.33
CA ASP A 34 13.47 -18.43 -1.61
C ASP A 34 12.01 -17.97 -1.59
N LEU A 35 11.11 -18.83 -1.12
CA LEU A 35 9.68 -18.50 -0.99
C LEU A 35 9.48 -17.36 0.02
N GLY A 36 10.17 -17.42 1.17
CA GLY A 36 10.17 -16.35 2.16
C GLY A 36 10.62 -15.01 1.58
N PHE A 37 11.73 -15.02 0.83
CA PHE A 37 12.30 -13.83 0.18
C PHE A 37 11.35 -13.22 -0.85
N TRP A 38 10.86 -14.00 -1.82
CA TRP A 38 10.04 -13.45 -2.90
C TRP A 38 8.69 -12.91 -2.40
N TRP A 39 8.06 -13.57 -1.42
CA TRP A 39 6.84 -13.03 -0.81
C TRP A 39 7.10 -11.71 -0.05
N ALA A 40 8.28 -11.55 0.59
CA ALA A 40 8.65 -10.29 1.23
C ALA A 40 8.86 -9.16 0.21
N VAL A 41 9.48 -9.47 -0.93
CA VAL A 41 9.66 -8.53 -2.05
C VAL A 41 8.30 -8.08 -2.58
N ILE A 42 7.39 -9.02 -2.85
CA ILE A 42 6.01 -8.72 -3.30
C ILE A 42 5.28 -7.87 -2.27
N GLY A 43 5.31 -8.25 -0.99
CA GLY A 43 4.68 -7.50 0.09
C GLY A 43 5.17 -6.06 0.17
N SER A 44 6.47 -5.84 -0.04
CA SER A 44 7.09 -4.51 -0.02
C SER A 44 6.60 -3.62 -1.17
N PHE A 45 6.52 -4.15 -2.40
CA PHE A 45 5.97 -3.39 -3.52
C PHE A 45 4.49 -3.04 -3.32
N LEU A 46 3.68 -3.98 -2.79
CA LEU A 46 2.27 -3.70 -2.49
C LEU A 46 2.11 -2.66 -1.38
N ALA A 47 2.95 -2.71 -0.34
CA ALA A 47 2.94 -1.71 0.72
C ALA A 47 3.28 -0.31 0.17
N ILE A 48 4.27 -0.20 -0.71
CA ILE A 48 4.61 1.07 -1.38
C ILE A 48 3.45 1.57 -2.24
N ALA A 49 2.80 0.69 -3.00
CA ALA A 49 1.63 1.05 -3.80
C ALA A 49 0.46 1.54 -2.93
N ALA A 50 0.18 0.86 -1.83
CA ALA A 50 -0.83 1.25 -0.85
C ALA A 50 -0.54 2.64 -0.25
N LEU A 51 0.70 2.87 0.19
CA LEU A 51 1.14 4.16 0.72
C LEU A 51 1.05 5.26 -0.32
N GLY A 52 1.44 5.00 -1.57
CA GLY A 52 1.31 5.93 -2.68
C GLY A 52 -0.14 6.35 -2.93
N ALA A 53 -1.06 5.39 -2.93
CA ALA A 53 -2.50 5.65 -3.07
C ALA A 53 -3.05 6.49 -1.90
N LEU A 54 -2.68 6.15 -0.67
CA LEU A 54 -3.14 6.86 0.53
C LEU A 54 -2.59 8.29 0.60
N VAL A 55 -1.28 8.48 0.41
CA VAL A 55 -0.63 9.80 0.45
C VAL A 55 -1.10 10.67 -0.72
N GLY A 56 -1.20 10.10 -1.93
CA GLY A 56 -1.71 10.80 -3.10
C GLY A 56 -3.15 11.29 -2.87
N THR A 57 -4.00 10.43 -2.32
CA THR A 57 -5.37 10.81 -1.96
C THR A 57 -5.38 11.90 -0.90
N TRP A 58 -4.63 11.77 0.19
CA TRP A 58 -4.60 12.76 1.27
C TRP A 58 -4.12 14.15 0.82
N ARG A 59 -3.11 14.23 -0.05
CA ARG A 59 -2.67 15.51 -0.65
C ARG A 59 -3.78 16.15 -1.49
N HIS A 60 -4.49 15.36 -2.30
CA HIS A 60 -5.60 15.85 -3.10
C HIS A 60 -6.74 16.42 -2.24
N ILE A 61 -7.02 15.80 -1.07
CA ILE A 61 -8.03 16.30 -0.12
C ILE A 61 -7.63 17.66 0.44
N ARG A 62 -6.37 17.82 0.90
CA ARG A 62 -5.90 19.09 1.47
C ARG A 62 -5.84 20.22 0.44
N GLY A 63 -5.46 19.92 -0.80
CA GLY A 63 -5.48 20.89 -1.90
C GLY A 63 -6.89 21.47 -2.10
N ASN A 64 -7.91 20.62 -2.20
CA ASN A 64 -9.29 21.06 -2.40
C ASN A 64 -9.90 21.76 -1.18
N ALA A 65 -9.54 21.36 0.04
CA ALA A 65 -10.13 21.93 1.26
C ALA A 65 -9.61 23.35 1.59
N SER A 66 -8.41 23.70 1.12
CA SER A 66 -7.79 25.00 1.43
C SER A 66 -8.22 26.15 0.52
N GLY A 67 -8.92 25.89 -0.59
CA GLY A 67 -9.30 26.90 -1.59
C GLY A 67 -8.13 27.65 -2.23
N ASN A 68 -6.89 27.30 -1.89
CA ASN A 68 -5.68 28.01 -2.26
C ASN A 68 -5.05 27.26 -3.45
N PRO A 69 -4.82 27.93 -4.59
CA PRO A 69 -4.18 27.27 -5.71
C PRO A 69 -2.78 26.76 -5.30
N PRO A 70 -2.35 25.61 -5.85
CA PRO A 70 -1.05 25.05 -5.53
C PRO A 70 0.05 26.09 -5.77
N ARG A 71 0.84 26.40 -4.73
CA ARG A 71 2.04 27.24 -4.82
C ARG A 71 3.24 26.35 -5.13
N TRP A 72 3.35 25.96 -6.39
CA TRP A 72 4.57 25.43 -7.01
C TRP A 72 4.57 25.87 -8.46
#